data_AF-A0A2T2XGD2-F1
#
_entry.id   AF-A0A2T2XGD2-F1
#
_cell.length_a   1.000
_cell.length_b   1.000
_cell.length_c   1.000
_cell.angle_alpha   90.00
_cell.angle_beta   90.00
_cell.angle_gamma   90.00
#
_symmetry.space_group_name_H-M   'P 1'
#
loop_
_entity.id
_entity.type
_entity.pdbx_description
1 polymer ?
#
loop_
_entity_poly.entity_id
_entity_poly.type
_entity_poly.pdbx_seq_one_letter_code
_entity_poly.pdbx_strand_id
1 'polypeptide(L)'
;MNKMVWLRLIWLAIFVVSMLAAPLSVTHHVNAVVSAALRPYGVHWPPLQLIWVLGGVPLTFLLLLLMAWFRARRKKPWSGVVVGYIVGTIVEVLVKHWIATPIPPNVMPPPVYQSLITATNIEPQQVMHWFAVVMGPSSLATGPSHLLNGTFPSGHLFRLSYVMIVAVRGIKQKWLVAAGGLIAAFAVVATGGHWVWDAVGGYALAQLTAIWLVP
;
A
#
# COMPACT_ATOMS: atom_id res chain seq x y z
N MET A 1 4.76 13.38 -28.86
CA MET A 1 4.66 12.30 -27.86
C MET A 1 3.40 12.50 -27.02
N ASN A 2 2.57 11.46 -26.82
CA ASN A 2 1.25 11.57 -26.16
C ASN A 2 1.40 11.93 -24.65
N LYS A 3 0.62 12.89 -24.15
CA LYS A 3 0.59 13.34 -22.74
C LYS A 3 0.44 12.18 -21.75
N MET A 4 -0.30 11.14 -22.13
CA MET A 4 -0.47 9.92 -21.31
C MET A 4 0.82 9.11 -21.18
N VAL A 5 1.66 9.07 -22.23
CA VAL A 5 2.95 8.36 -22.19
C VAL A 5 3.90 9.06 -21.23
N TRP A 6 3.98 10.40 -21.28
CA TRP A 6 4.79 11.18 -20.34
C TRP A 6 4.41 10.93 -18.88
N LEU A 7 3.12 10.96 -18.55
CA LEU A 7 2.65 10.72 -17.19
C LEU A 7 3.02 9.31 -16.70
N ARG A 8 2.90 8.29 -17.56
CA ARG A 8 3.31 6.91 -17.23
C ARG A 8 4.80 6.83 -16.92
N LEU A 9 5.63 7.47 -17.74
CA LEU A 9 7.08 7.48 -17.55
C LEU A 9 7.50 8.23 -16.28
N ILE A 10 6.83 9.34 -15.96
CA ILE A 10 7.10 10.10 -14.72
C ILE A 10 6.80 9.24 -13.49
N TRP A 11 5.62 8.63 -13.41
CA TRP A 11 5.28 7.79 -12.25
C TRP A 11 6.15 6.54 -12.15
N LEU A 12 6.58 5.99 -13.30
CA LEU A 12 7.51 4.87 -13.34
C LEU A 12 8.87 5.29 -12.81
N ALA A 13 9.37 6.45 -13.25
CA ALA A 13 10.63 7.01 -12.76
C ALA A 13 10.57 7.29 -11.25
N ILE A 14 9.48 7.88 -10.74
CA ILE A 14 9.29 8.12 -9.31
C ILE A 14 9.31 6.78 -8.55
N PHE A 15 8.59 5.76 -9.04
CA PHE A 15 8.57 4.44 -8.41
C PHE A 15 9.97 3.81 -8.38
N VAL A 16 10.66 3.76 -9.52
CA VAL A 16 12.01 3.18 -9.63
C VAL A 16 13.02 3.94 -8.77
N VAL A 17 13.01 5.28 -8.80
CA VAL A 17 13.90 6.09 -7.96
C VAL A 17 13.61 5.84 -6.49
N SER A 18 12.33 5.80 -6.07
CA SER A 18 11.98 5.50 -4.68
C SER A 18 12.42 4.10 -4.25
N MET A 19 12.31 3.12 -5.15
CA MET A 19 12.74 1.73 -4.92
C MET A 19 14.25 1.62 -4.74
N LEU A 20 15.03 2.32 -5.57
CA LEU A 20 16.49 2.37 -5.47
C LEU A 20 16.96 3.19 -4.27
N ALA A 21 16.19 4.22 -3.90
CA ALA A 21 16.50 5.11 -2.78
C ALA A 21 16.17 4.49 -1.42
N ALA A 22 15.11 3.68 -1.31
CA ALA A 22 14.62 3.11 -0.05
C ALA A 22 15.68 2.33 0.77
N PRO A 23 16.57 1.50 0.18
CA PRO A 23 17.58 0.77 0.94
C PRO A 23 18.88 1.57 1.22
N LEU A 24 19.02 2.81 0.73
CA LEU A 24 20.26 3.57 0.91
C LEU A 24 20.47 4.05 2.35
N SER A 25 21.70 4.08 2.81
CA SER A 25 22.05 4.55 4.17
C SER A 25 21.72 6.04 4.40
N VAL A 26 21.87 6.86 3.36
CA VAL A 26 21.58 8.30 3.39
C VAL A 26 20.08 8.55 3.57
N THR A 27 19.24 7.79 2.86
CA THR A 27 17.78 7.91 2.99
C THR A 27 17.28 7.34 4.31
N HIS A 28 17.94 6.30 4.84
CA HIS A 28 17.65 5.78 6.18
C HIS A 28 17.81 6.86 7.26
N HIS A 29 18.83 7.71 7.20
CA HIS A 29 19.00 8.81 8.17
C HIS A 29 17.84 9.80 8.11
N VAL A 30 17.45 10.24 6.90
CA VAL A 30 16.30 11.12 6.72
C VAL A 30 15.01 10.47 7.22
N ASN A 31 14.80 9.20 6.88
CA ASN A 31 13.66 8.40 7.32
C ASN A 31 13.59 8.30 8.85
N ALA A 32 14.71 8.07 9.52
CA ALA A 32 14.79 7.98 10.97
C ALA A 32 14.46 9.32 11.64
N VAL A 33 15.00 10.43 11.12
CA VAL A 33 14.70 11.79 11.63
C VAL A 33 13.22 12.11 11.48
N VAL A 34 12.65 11.87 10.29
CA VAL A 34 11.22 12.14 10.04
C VAL A 34 10.34 11.24 10.89
N SER A 35 10.64 9.94 10.99
CA SER A 35 9.89 9.01 11.84
C SER A 35 9.94 9.42 13.31
N ALA A 36 11.12 9.81 13.82
CA ALA A 36 11.26 10.31 15.19
C ALA A 36 10.45 11.59 15.44
N ALA A 37 10.46 12.53 14.48
CA ALA A 37 9.68 13.76 14.57
C ALA A 37 8.17 13.52 14.51
N LEU A 38 7.71 12.50 13.77
CA LEU A 38 6.29 12.19 13.61
C LEU A 38 5.74 11.22 14.66
N ARG A 39 6.60 10.47 15.34
CA ARG A 39 6.23 9.50 16.39
C ARG A 39 5.27 10.06 17.46
N PRO A 40 5.45 11.30 17.99
CA PRO A 40 4.53 11.84 18.98
C PRO A 40 3.08 11.90 18.48
N TYR A 41 2.87 12.20 17.20
CA TYR A 41 1.53 12.21 16.62
C TYR A 41 0.93 10.80 16.57
N GLY A 42 1.71 9.78 16.18
CA GLY A 42 1.24 8.40 16.20
C GLY A 42 0.87 7.90 17.60
N VAL A 43 1.58 8.36 18.62
CA VAL A 43 1.33 8.00 20.04
C VAL A 43 0.10 8.73 20.58
N HIS A 44 -0.02 10.03 20.34
CA HIS A 44 -1.04 10.88 20.98
C HIS A 44 -2.34 10.97 20.19
N TRP A 45 -2.35 10.63 18.90
CA TRP A 45 -3.56 10.59 18.07
C TRP A 45 -3.86 9.17 17.59
N PRO A 46 -4.53 8.35 18.43
CA PRO A 46 -4.97 7.01 18.08
C PRO A 46 -5.71 6.90 16.73
N PRO A 47 -6.56 7.86 16.29
CA PRO A 47 -7.25 7.73 15.01
C PRO A 47 -6.34 7.55 13.80
N LEU A 48 -5.06 7.97 13.86
CA LEU A 48 -4.09 7.72 12.79
C LEU A 48 -3.86 6.22 12.55
N GLN A 49 -4.02 5.37 13.58
CA GLN A 49 -3.86 3.92 13.49
C GLN A 49 -4.99 3.25 12.67
N LEU A 50 -6.11 3.94 12.43
CA LEU A 50 -7.16 3.44 11.54
C LEU A 50 -6.67 3.24 10.10
N ILE A 51 -5.54 3.85 9.72
CA ILE A 51 -4.92 3.64 8.42
C ILE A 51 -4.62 2.15 8.16
N TRP A 52 -4.27 1.41 9.20
CA TRP A 52 -3.96 -0.02 9.14
C TRP A 52 -5.19 -0.87 8.89
N VAL A 53 -6.36 -0.40 9.33
CA VAL A 53 -7.66 -1.03 9.07
C VAL A 53 -8.14 -0.67 7.68
N LEU A 54 -8.18 0.63 7.37
CA LEU A 54 -8.71 1.17 6.12
C LEU A 54 -7.90 0.74 4.90
N GLY A 55 -6.57 0.61 5.03
CA GLY A 55 -5.67 0.14 4.00
C GLY A 55 -5.47 -1.37 3.96
N GLY A 56 -6.22 -2.14 4.74
CA GLY A 56 -6.17 -3.60 4.78
C GLY A 56 -6.74 -4.24 3.52
N VAL A 57 -6.11 -5.32 3.04
CA VAL A 57 -6.43 -5.99 1.77
C VAL A 57 -7.91 -6.36 1.63
N PRO A 58 -8.56 -7.02 2.62
CA PRO A 58 -9.96 -7.45 2.48
C PRO A 58 -10.90 -6.27 2.30
N LEU A 59 -10.73 -5.21 3.11
CA LEU A 59 -11.60 -4.04 3.06
C LEU A 59 -11.43 -3.27 1.75
N THR A 60 -10.20 -2.98 1.33
CA THR A 60 -9.96 -2.24 0.08
C THR A 60 -10.39 -3.05 -1.14
N PHE A 61 -10.22 -4.37 -1.12
CA PHE A 61 -10.68 -5.24 -2.20
C PHE A 61 -12.21 -5.26 -2.29
N LEU A 62 -12.92 -5.39 -1.16
CA LEU A 62 -14.40 -5.33 -1.13
C LEU A 62 -14.93 -3.99 -1.65
N LEU A 63 -14.31 -2.87 -1.25
CA LEU A 63 -14.67 -1.54 -1.76
C LEU A 63 -14.46 -1.44 -3.28
N LEU A 64 -13.39 -2.00 -3.81
CA LEU A 64 -13.11 -2.03 -5.25
C LEU A 64 -14.09 -2.92 -6.02
N LEU A 65 -14.47 -4.08 -5.47
CA LEU A 65 -15.51 -4.92 -6.06
C LEU A 65 -16.85 -4.18 -6.12
N LEU A 66 -17.22 -3.47 -5.05
CA LEU A 66 -18.43 -2.65 -5.00
C LEU A 66 -18.38 -1.52 -6.06
N MET A 67 -17.25 -0.81 -6.16
CA MET A 67 -17.06 0.23 -7.17
C MET A 67 -17.08 -0.33 -8.61
N ALA A 68 -16.44 -1.47 -8.84
CA ALA A 68 -16.45 -2.16 -10.12
C ALA A 68 -17.87 -2.58 -10.51
N TRP A 69 -18.65 -3.11 -9.56
CA TRP A 69 -20.05 -3.47 -9.76
C TRP A 69 -20.92 -2.26 -10.14
N PHE A 70 -20.77 -1.13 -9.44
CA PHE A 70 -21.46 0.12 -9.81
C PHE A 70 -21.07 0.63 -11.20
N ARG A 71 -19.79 0.49 -11.60
CA ARG A 71 -19.34 0.83 -12.96
C ARG A 71 -19.95 -0.10 -14.00
N ALA A 72 -20.00 -1.41 -13.73
CA ALA A 72 -20.61 -2.40 -14.60
C ALA A 72 -22.10 -2.09 -14.85
N ARG A 73 -22.86 -1.73 -13.80
CA ARG A 73 -24.26 -1.28 -13.93
C ARG A 73 -24.43 -0.06 -14.82
N ARG A 74 -23.43 0.83 -14.86
CA ARG A 74 -23.39 2.02 -15.73
C ARG A 74 -22.76 1.75 -17.10
N LYS A 75 -22.55 0.48 -17.48
CA LYS A 75 -21.87 0.05 -18.72
C LYS A 75 -20.48 0.67 -18.90
N LYS A 76 -19.83 1.06 -17.79
CA LYS A 76 -18.45 1.57 -17.79
C LYS A 76 -17.49 0.39 -17.63
N PRO A 77 -16.27 0.47 -18.21
CA PRO A 77 -15.28 -0.58 -18.03
C PRO A 77 -14.92 -0.70 -16.55
N TRP A 78 -15.02 -1.92 -16.02
CA TRP A 78 -14.84 -2.25 -14.61
C TRP A 78 -13.71 -3.25 -14.38
N SER A 79 -13.42 -4.13 -15.34
CA SER A 79 -12.38 -5.15 -15.24
C SER A 79 -11.01 -4.54 -14.94
N GLY A 80 -10.70 -3.42 -15.57
CA GLY A 80 -9.47 -2.66 -15.33
C GLY A 80 -9.27 -2.21 -13.87
N VAL A 81 -10.35 -1.96 -13.12
CA VAL A 81 -10.29 -1.61 -11.70
C VAL A 81 -9.75 -2.78 -10.87
N VAL A 82 -10.29 -3.98 -11.11
CA VAL A 82 -9.93 -5.19 -10.36
C VAL A 82 -8.55 -5.68 -10.81
N VAL A 83 -8.30 -5.74 -12.12
CA VAL A 83 -7.00 -6.15 -12.68
C VAL A 83 -5.88 -5.23 -12.19
N GLY A 84 -6.09 -3.91 -12.19
CA GLY A 84 -5.08 -2.96 -11.71
C GLY A 84 -4.74 -3.12 -10.23
N TYR A 85 -5.73 -3.50 -9.40
CA TYR A 85 -5.49 -3.78 -7.99
C TYR A 85 -4.70 -5.07 -7.79
N ILE A 86 -5.07 -6.15 -8.49
CA ILE A 86 -4.38 -7.43 -8.40
C ILE A 86 -2.93 -7.29 -8.86
N VAL A 87 -2.72 -6.69 -10.04
CA VAL A 87 -1.37 -6.46 -10.59
C VAL A 87 -0.54 -5.60 -9.64
N GLY A 88 -1.10 -4.51 -9.10
CA GLY A 88 -0.40 -3.67 -8.13
C GLY A 88 -0.04 -4.41 -6.84
N THR A 89 -0.94 -5.25 -6.33
CA THR A 89 -0.69 -6.07 -5.13
C THR A 89 0.42 -7.10 -5.37
N ILE A 90 0.45 -7.73 -6.55
CA ILE A 90 1.53 -8.65 -6.93
C ILE A 90 2.87 -7.90 -6.98
N VAL A 91 2.90 -6.72 -7.62
CA VAL A 91 4.12 -5.89 -7.68
C VAL A 91 4.56 -5.46 -6.27
N GLU A 92 3.63 -5.05 -5.40
CA GLU A 92 3.91 -4.71 -4.00
C GLU A 92 4.60 -5.87 -3.28
N VAL A 93 4.02 -7.07 -3.32
CA VAL A 93 4.54 -8.25 -2.61
C VAL A 93 5.91 -8.65 -3.14
N LEU A 94 6.09 -8.67 -4.47
CA LEU A 94 7.39 -8.97 -5.07
C LEU A 94 8.43 -7.94 -4.63
N VAL A 95 8.16 -6.65 -4.82
CA VAL A 95 9.16 -5.61 -4.50
C VAL A 95 9.49 -5.57 -3.00
N LYS A 96 8.52 -5.83 -2.11
CA LYS A 96 8.77 -5.99 -0.67
C LYS A 96 9.78 -7.08 -0.36
N HIS A 97 9.65 -8.23 -1.02
CA HIS A 97 10.59 -9.32 -0.84
C HIS A 97 11.99 -8.97 -1.35
N TRP A 98 12.09 -8.32 -2.51
CA TRP A 98 13.37 -8.03 -3.16
C TRP A 98 14.14 -6.87 -2.52
N ILE A 99 13.45 -5.80 -2.10
CA ILE A 99 14.10 -4.61 -1.51
C ILE A 99 14.36 -4.81 -0.02
N ALA A 100 13.48 -5.54 0.68
CA ALA A 100 13.66 -5.94 2.07
C ALA A 100 14.05 -4.78 3.02
N THR A 101 13.44 -3.60 2.84
CA THR A 101 13.72 -2.47 3.74
C THR A 101 13.38 -2.79 5.18
N PRO A 102 14.21 -2.35 6.15
CA PRO A 102 13.99 -2.64 7.57
C PRO A 102 12.70 -2.01 8.07
N ILE A 103 12.09 -2.60 9.09
CA ILE A 103 10.85 -2.09 9.68
C ILE A 103 11.14 -0.90 10.60
N PRO A 104 10.41 0.24 10.49
CA PRO A 104 10.56 1.34 11.42
C PRO A 104 10.14 1.00 12.86
N PRO A 105 10.55 1.80 13.86
CA PRO A 105 10.03 1.68 15.22
C PRO A 105 8.51 1.93 15.25
N ASN A 106 7.75 0.86 15.42
CA ASN A 106 6.29 0.90 15.38
C ASN A 106 5.69 1.53 16.65
N VAL A 107 4.59 2.27 16.49
CA VAL A 107 3.75 2.75 17.60
C VAL A 107 2.65 1.73 17.85
N MET A 108 2.61 1.16 19.06
CA MET A 108 1.60 0.17 19.41
C MET A 108 0.18 0.75 19.30
N PRO A 109 -0.72 0.11 18.54
CA PRO A 109 -2.11 0.53 18.46
C PRO A 109 -2.85 0.23 19.78
N PRO A 110 -3.87 1.03 20.15
CA PRO A 110 -4.78 0.68 21.23
C PRO A 110 -5.43 -0.70 21.02
N PRO A 111 -5.81 -1.43 22.08
CA PRO A 111 -6.35 -2.79 21.98
C PRO A 111 -7.55 -2.94 21.02
N VAL A 112 -8.45 -1.95 21.00
CA VAL A 112 -9.62 -1.93 20.10
C VAL A 112 -9.22 -1.87 18.63
N TYR A 113 -8.14 -1.16 18.30
CA TYR A 113 -7.64 -1.10 16.93
C TYR A 113 -6.82 -2.32 16.58
N GLN A 114 -6.10 -2.91 17.54
CA GLN A 114 -5.33 -4.13 17.30
C GLN A 114 -6.22 -5.28 16.81
N SER A 115 -7.38 -5.50 17.43
CA SER A 115 -8.33 -6.52 16.98
C SER A 115 -8.88 -6.25 15.58
N LEU A 116 -9.21 -4.98 15.27
CA LEU A 116 -9.65 -4.57 13.94
C LEU A 116 -8.54 -4.74 12.88
N ILE A 117 -7.30 -4.40 13.23
CA ILE A 117 -6.12 -4.53 12.36
C ILE A 117 -5.90 -6.00 12.04
N THR A 118 -5.90 -6.89 13.02
CA THR A 118 -5.77 -8.34 12.79
C THR A 118 -6.92 -8.90 11.95
N ALA A 119 -8.14 -8.39 12.12
CA ALA A 119 -9.28 -8.80 11.30
C ALA A 119 -9.23 -8.31 9.85
N THR A 120 -8.47 -7.23 9.57
CA THR A 120 -8.43 -6.57 8.25
C THR A 120 -7.08 -6.69 7.56
N ASN A 121 -6.08 -7.31 8.16
CA ASN A 121 -4.79 -7.57 7.56
C ASN A 121 -4.53 -9.07 7.54
N ILE A 122 -4.08 -9.56 6.40
CA ILE A 122 -3.69 -10.96 6.26
C ILE A 122 -2.25 -11.06 6.74
N GLU A 123 -2.03 -11.77 7.85
CA GLU A 123 -0.70 -11.99 8.39
C GLU A 123 0.06 -13.03 7.55
N PRO A 124 1.39 -12.90 7.41
CA PRO A 124 2.23 -13.91 6.74
C PRO A 124 1.89 -15.34 7.16
N GLN A 125 1.71 -15.55 8.46
CA GLN A 125 1.43 -16.85 9.06
C GLN A 125 0.09 -17.42 8.61
N GLN A 126 -0.92 -16.57 8.39
CA GLN A 126 -2.23 -16.98 7.88
C GLN A 126 -2.14 -17.42 6.41
N VAL A 127 -1.40 -16.68 5.59
CA VAL A 127 -1.12 -17.08 4.19
C VAL A 127 -0.41 -18.42 4.16
N MET A 128 0.57 -18.62 5.03
CA MET A 128 1.32 -19.87 5.10
C MET A 128 0.47 -21.04 5.55
N HIS A 129 -0.42 -20.82 6.52
CA HIS A 129 -1.39 -21.82 6.92
C HIS A 129 -2.31 -22.21 5.76
N TRP A 130 -2.79 -21.24 4.95
CA TRP A 130 -3.60 -21.56 3.77
C TRP A 130 -2.82 -22.33 2.70
N PHE A 131 -1.56 -21.97 2.44
CA PHE A 131 -0.71 -22.74 1.54
C PHE A 131 -0.43 -24.16 2.07
N ALA A 132 -0.27 -24.32 3.39
CA ALA A 132 -0.12 -25.64 4.03
C ALA A 132 -1.34 -26.53 3.77
N VAL A 133 -2.53 -25.96 3.87
CA VAL A 133 -3.81 -26.65 3.63
C VAL A 133 -3.96 -27.07 2.17
N VAL A 134 -3.47 -26.27 1.22
CA VAL A 134 -3.63 -26.53 -0.23
C VAL A 134 -2.51 -27.42 -0.79
N MET A 135 -1.26 -27.21 -0.39
CA MET A 135 -0.08 -27.88 -0.97
C MET A 135 0.51 -29.00 -0.08
N GLY A 136 -0.06 -29.22 1.11
CA GLY A 136 0.40 -30.19 2.08
C GLY A 136 1.58 -29.69 2.94
N PRO A 137 1.69 -30.13 4.20
CA PRO A 137 2.64 -29.60 5.18
C PRO A 137 4.13 -29.81 4.83
N SER A 138 4.44 -30.80 3.98
CA SER A 138 5.80 -31.12 3.53
C SER A 138 6.38 -30.11 2.53
N SER A 139 5.54 -29.29 1.88
CA SER A 139 5.96 -28.26 0.93
C SER A 139 6.52 -26.98 1.59
N LEU A 140 6.48 -26.90 2.93
CA LEU A 140 6.80 -25.72 3.73
C LEU A 140 8.12 -25.82 4.52
N ALA A 141 8.91 -26.87 4.31
CA ALA A 141 10.15 -27.14 5.05
C ALA A 141 11.26 -26.07 4.84
N THR A 142 11.16 -25.24 3.79
CA THR A 142 11.99 -24.04 3.63
C THR A 142 11.19 -22.83 4.11
N GLY A 143 11.46 -22.42 5.35
CA GLY A 143 10.78 -21.36 6.09
C GLY A 143 10.51 -20.09 5.26
N PRO A 144 9.24 -19.77 4.95
CA PRO A 144 8.86 -18.60 4.17
C PRO A 144 8.74 -17.31 5.01
N SER A 145 9.21 -17.32 6.26
CA SER A 145 9.29 -16.13 7.12
C SER A 145 10.06 -14.98 6.46
N HIS A 146 10.88 -15.26 5.44
CA HIS A 146 11.62 -14.27 4.67
C HIS A 146 10.83 -13.61 3.53
N LEU A 147 9.65 -14.09 3.16
CA LEU A 147 8.88 -13.56 2.02
C LEU A 147 8.28 -12.16 2.28
N LEU A 148 8.19 -11.72 3.55
CA LEU A 148 7.50 -10.48 3.93
C LEU A 148 8.33 -9.59 4.88
N ASN A 149 9.65 -9.63 4.76
CA ASN A 149 10.56 -8.88 5.64
C ASN A 149 10.75 -7.40 5.27
N GLY A 150 10.23 -6.95 4.12
CA GLY A 150 10.39 -5.57 3.64
C GLY A 150 9.17 -4.69 3.84
N THR A 151 9.40 -3.41 4.14
CA THR A 151 8.33 -2.40 4.24
C THR A 151 8.04 -1.66 2.93
N PHE A 152 8.98 -1.62 1.98
CA PHE A 152 8.83 -0.93 0.70
C PHE A 152 8.21 -1.83 -0.39
N PRO A 153 7.22 -1.38 -1.17
CA PRO A 153 6.49 -0.12 -1.04
C PRO A 153 5.37 -0.24 0.00
N SER A 154 4.83 0.89 0.48
CA SER A 154 3.70 0.86 1.42
C SER A 154 2.43 0.32 0.76
N GLY A 155 2.02 -0.88 1.17
CA GLY A 155 0.80 -1.53 0.70
C GLY A 155 -0.46 -0.76 1.09
N HIS A 156 -0.56 -0.30 2.33
CA HIS A 156 -1.71 0.48 2.80
C HIS A 156 -1.89 1.77 2.01
N LEU A 157 -0.80 2.49 1.76
CA LEU A 157 -0.86 3.71 0.96
C LEU A 157 -1.17 3.43 -0.50
N PHE A 158 -0.60 2.36 -1.09
CA PHE A 158 -0.96 1.89 -2.42
C PHE A 158 -2.48 1.65 -2.51
N ARG A 159 -3.02 0.78 -1.66
CA ARG A 159 -4.42 0.36 -1.71
C ARG A 159 -5.38 1.52 -1.51
N LEU A 160 -5.15 2.37 -0.51
CA LEU A 160 -5.98 3.55 -0.24
C LEU A 160 -5.92 4.57 -1.38
N SER A 161 -4.72 4.88 -1.86
CA SER A 161 -4.55 5.82 -2.97
C SER A 161 -5.22 5.30 -4.23
N TYR A 162 -5.10 4.00 -4.51
CA TYR A 162 -5.75 3.36 -5.65
C TYR A 162 -7.28 3.44 -5.55
N VAL A 163 -7.85 3.10 -4.38
CA VAL A 163 -9.28 3.24 -4.09
C VAL A 163 -9.74 4.69 -4.31
N MET A 164 -9.00 5.67 -3.79
CA MET A 164 -9.32 7.09 -3.97
C MET A 164 -9.25 7.53 -5.43
N ILE A 165 -8.22 7.10 -6.18
CA ILE A 165 -8.09 7.40 -7.62
C ILE A 165 -9.32 6.86 -8.36
N VAL A 166 -9.72 5.62 -8.09
CA VAL A 166 -10.87 4.99 -8.74
C VAL A 166 -12.18 5.69 -8.37
N ALA A 167 -12.36 6.04 -7.10
CA ALA A 167 -13.57 6.70 -6.60
C ALA A 167 -13.76 8.11 -7.19
N VAL A 168 -12.67 8.87 -7.31
CA VAL A 168 -12.69 10.26 -7.81
C VAL A 168 -12.56 10.29 -9.34
N ARG A 169 -12.43 9.13 -10.01
CA ARG A 169 -12.29 9.04 -11.48
C ARG A 169 -13.57 9.49 -12.18
N GLY A 170 -13.57 10.74 -12.64
CA GLY A 170 -14.73 11.40 -13.26
C GLY A 170 -15.27 12.59 -12.48
N ILE A 171 -14.74 12.85 -11.28
CA ILE A 171 -15.00 14.05 -10.49
C ILE A 171 -13.90 15.08 -10.79
N LYS A 172 -14.25 16.37 -10.88
CA LYS A 172 -13.28 17.45 -11.17
C LYS A 172 -12.25 17.66 -10.04
N GLN A 173 -12.50 17.12 -8.85
CA GLN A 173 -11.75 17.38 -7.62
C GLN A 173 -10.53 16.44 -7.48
N LYS A 174 -9.64 16.42 -8.48
CA LYS A 174 -8.45 15.55 -8.49
C LYS A 174 -7.50 15.80 -7.32
N TRP A 175 -7.55 16.99 -6.71
CA TRP A 175 -6.77 17.35 -5.53
C TRP A 175 -7.10 16.48 -4.31
N LEU A 176 -8.30 15.90 -4.22
CA LEU A 176 -8.70 15.01 -3.14
C LEU A 176 -7.82 13.75 -3.08
N VAL A 177 -7.36 13.26 -4.23
CA VAL A 177 -6.45 12.11 -4.32
C VAL A 177 -5.07 12.48 -3.76
N ALA A 178 -4.60 13.70 -4.02
CA ALA A 178 -3.34 14.18 -3.48
C ALA A 178 -3.44 14.42 -1.96
N ALA A 179 -4.50 15.10 -1.51
CA ALA A 179 -4.73 15.36 -0.09
C ALA A 179 -4.91 14.07 0.71
N GLY A 180 -5.75 13.14 0.24
CA GLY A 180 -5.93 11.85 0.88
C GLY A 180 -4.66 11.00 0.88
N GLY A 181 -3.88 11.04 -0.21
CA GLY A 181 -2.57 10.39 -0.26
C GLY A 181 -1.58 10.96 0.76
N LEU A 182 -1.55 12.28 0.95
CA LEU A 182 -0.72 12.94 1.96
C LEU A 182 -1.14 12.58 3.38
N ILE A 183 -2.44 12.55 3.66
CA ILE A 183 -2.97 12.14 4.98
C ILE A 183 -2.59 10.68 5.27
N ALA A 184 -2.76 9.79 4.29
CA ALA A 184 -2.41 8.39 4.42
C ALA A 184 -0.89 8.19 4.59
N ALA A 185 -0.06 8.94 3.83
CA ALA A 185 1.39 8.92 3.96
C ALA A 185 1.83 9.42 5.35
N PHE A 186 1.26 10.51 5.82
CA PHE A 186 1.49 11.03 7.17
C PHE A 186 1.14 9.97 8.22
N ALA A 187 -0.03 9.35 8.10
CA ALA A 187 -0.50 8.34 9.05
C ALA A 187 0.44 7.12 9.11
N VAL A 188 0.83 6.53 7.97
CA VAL A 188 1.69 5.32 7.97
C VAL A 188 3.11 5.60 8.49
N VAL A 189 3.63 6.81 8.31
CA VAL A 189 4.95 7.21 8.83
C VAL A 189 4.87 7.57 10.32
N ALA A 190 3.86 8.34 10.73
CA ALA A 190 3.67 8.76 12.11
C ALA A 190 3.40 7.58 13.06
N THR A 191 2.68 6.56 12.59
CA THR A 191 2.43 5.33 13.36
C THR A 191 3.58 4.33 13.28
N GLY A 192 4.62 4.61 12.48
CA GLY A 192 5.86 3.82 12.48
C GLY A 192 5.78 2.48 11.75
N GLY A 193 4.83 2.30 10.84
CA GLY A 193 4.77 1.06 10.03
C GLY A 193 5.43 1.17 8.65
N HIS A 194 5.73 2.39 8.18
CA HIS A 194 6.44 2.62 6.92
C HIS A 194 7.39 3.81 6.98
N TRP A 195 8.44 3.77 6.17
CA TRP A 195 9.31 4.92 5.93
C TRP A 195 8.71 5.89 4.90
N VAL A 196 9.28 7.09 4.80
CA VAL A 196 8.83 8.11 3.84
C VAL A 196 8.94 7.60 2.41
N TRP A 197 10.05 6.94 2.07
CA TRP A 197 10.26 6.40 0.72
C TRP A 197 9.31 5.23 0.40
N ASP A 198 8.94 4.42 1.38
CA ASP A 198 7.89 3.39 1.23
C ASP A 198 6.56 4.02 0.88
N ALA A 199 6.24 5.15 1.51
CA ALA A 199 5.03 5.90 1.21
C ALA A 199 5.07 6.46 -0.23
N VAL A 200 6.18 7.09 -0.63
CA VAL A 200 6.33 7.57 -2.03
C VAL A 200 6.15 6.42 -3.03
N GLY A 201 6.78 5.28 -2.78
CA GLY A 201 6.67 4.09 -3.63
C GLY A 201 5.24 3.55 -3.70
N GLY A 202 4.53 3.46 -2.57
CA GLY A 202 3.14 3.01 -2.52
C GLY A 202 2.21 3.94 -3.30
N TYR A 203 2.37 5.26 -3.14
CA TYR A 203 1.58 6.25 -3.88
C TYR A 203 1.87 6.20 -5.38
N ALA A 204 3.15 6.12 -5.78
CA ALA A 204 3.55 6.03 -7.18
C ALA A 204 3.02 4.74 -7.85
N LEU A 205 3.05 3.61 -7.14
CA LEU A 205 2.48 2.35 -7.61
C LEU A 205 0.97 2.48 -7.87
N ALA A 206 0.24 3.15 -7.00
CA ALA A 206 -1.19 3.38 -7.18
C ALA A 206 -1.49 4.24 -8.43
N GLN A 207 -0.70 5.29 -8.64
CA GLN A 207 -0.83 6.14 -9.82
C GLN A 207 -0.51 5.36 -11.10
N LEU A 208 0.54 4.56 -11.09
CA LEU A 208 0.92 3.69 -12.20
C LEU A 208 -0.22 2.74 -12.56
N THR A 209 -0.64 1.89 -11.63
CA THR A 209 -1.65 0.86 -11.93
C THR A 209 -2.96 1.49 -12.39
N ALA A 210 -3.36 2.63 -11.82
CA ALA A 210 -4.56 3.34 -12.24
C ALA A 210 -4.45 3.98 -13.64
N ILE A 211 -3.28 4.47 -14.04
CA ILE A 211 -3.06 5.07 -15.38
C ILE A 211 -2.93 3.99 -16.47
N TRP A 212 -2.37 2.84 -16.11
CA TRP A 212 -2.13 1.75 -17.05
C TRP A 212 -3.34 0.85 -17.25
N LEU A 213 -4.08 0.53 -16.18
CA LEU A 213 -5.03 -0.58 -16.18
C LEU A 213 -6.48 -0.16 -15.95
N VAL A 214 -6.72 1.04 -15.43
CA VAL A 214 -8.07 1.59 -15.34
C VAL A 214 -8.27 2.49 -16.57
N PRO A 215 -9.15 2.14 -17.53
CA PRO A 215 -9.61 3.04 -18.58
C PRO A 215 -10.57 4.12 -18.01
#